data_AF-A0A7S2WLV1-F1
#
_entry.id   AF-A0A7S2WLV1-F1
#
_cell.length_a   1.000
_cell.length_b   1.000
_cell.length_c   1.000
_cell.angle_alpha   90.00
_cell.angle_beta   90.00
_cell.angle_gamma   90.00
#
_symmetry.space_group_name_H-M   'P 1'
#
loop_
_entity.id
_entity.type
_entity.pdbx_description
1 polymer ?
#
loop_
_entity_poly.entity_id
_entity_poly.type
_entity_poly.pdbx_seq_one_letter_code
_entity_poly.pdbx_strand_id
1 'polypeptide(L)'
;PHTLELVPLGSAGEIFIGGGGLALCYLNRPGLTAEQFIDNPSGEGKLYKSGDLGRWLSNGELEFLGRNDSQVKIRGFRVELGEIETALLEFPGALQTHVTARGQQLHAYVV
;
A
#
# COMPACT_ATOMS: atom_id res chain seq x y z
N PRO A 1 4.11 12.03 15.43
CA PRO A 1 2.74 11.97 14.86
C PRO A 1 2.70 12.70 13.52
N HIS A 2 2.55 11.96 12.41
CA HIS A 2 2.26 12.58 11.13
C HIS A 2 0.81 13.05 11.16
N THR A 3 0.59 14.36 11.08
CA THR A 3 -0.75 14.95 10.97
C THR A 3 -1.33 14.59 9.60
N LEU A 4 -2.58 14.11 9.58
CA LEU A 4 -3.33 13.84 8.34
C LEU A 4 -3.84 15.17 7.76
N GLU A 5 -2.90 15.97 7.24
CA GLU A 5 -3.16 17.27 6.64
C GLU A 5 -2.97 17.20 5.12
N LEU A 6 -3.72 18.05 4.41
CA LEU A 6 -3.54 18.19 2.97
C LEU A 6 -2.16 18.75 2.67
N VAL A 7 -1.47 18.13 1.71
CA VAL A 7 -0.18 18.61 1.22
C VAL A 7 -0.36 19.74 0.19
N PRO A 8 0.59 20.69 0.10
CA PRO A 8 0.58 21.72 -0.94
C PRO A 8 0.63 21.13 -2.37
N LEU A 9 0.17 21.90 -3.36
CA LEU A 9 0.28 21.55 -4.77
C LEU A 9 1.75 21.29 -5.15
N GLY A 10 2.02 20.19 -5.86
CA GLY A 10 3.37 19.79 -6.26
C GLY A 10 4.19 19.05 -5.19
N SER A 11 3.75 19.03 -3.93
CA SER A 11 4.40 18.26 -2.87
C SER A 11 4.02 16.78 -2.93
N ALA A 12 4.98 15.90 -2.66
CA ALA A 12 4.72 14.48 -2.51
C ALA A 12 3.96 14.20 -1.20
N GLY A 13 2.96 13.32 -1.28
CA GLY A 13 2.20 12.81 -0.15
C GLY A 13 1.66 11.42 -0.44
N GLU A 14 1.08 10.80 0.59
CA GLU A 14 0.34 9.54 0.41
C GLU A 14 -1.04 9.81 -0.21
N ILE A 15 -1.46 8.92 -1.11
CA ILE A 15 -2.76 9.00 -1.79
C ILE A 15 -3.81 8.29 -0.95
N PHE A 16 -4.85 9.02 -0.57
CA PHE A 16 -6.00 8.49 0.16
C PHE A 16 -7.22 8.57 -0.75
N ILE A 17 -8.05 7.52 -0.75
CA ILE A 17 -9.24 7.43 -1.60
C ILE A 17 -10.49 7.58 -0.74
N GLY A 18 -11.44 8.42 -1.16
CA GLY A 18 -12.73 8.60 -0.48
C GLY A 18 -13.91 8.40 -1.44
N GLY A 19 -15.13 8.49 -0.89
CA GLY A 19 -16.38 8.49 -1.65
C GLY A 19 -17.06 7.12 -1.81
N GLY A 20 -18.09 7.07 -2.66
CA GLY A 20 -18.96 5.89 -2.79
C GLY A 20 -18.33 4.63 -3.39
N GLY A 21 -17.09 4.73 -3.90
CA GLY A 21 -16.35 3.60 -4.47
C GLY A 21 -15.58 2.77 -3.44
N LEU A 22 -15.64 3.12 -2.15
CA LEU A 22 -14.96 2.37 -1.11
C LEU A 22 -15.57 0.98 -0.90
N ALA A 23 -14.71 -0.02 -0.72
CA ALA A 23 -15.14 -1.32 -0.23
C ALA A 23 -15.68 -1.21 1.21
N LEU A 24 -16.52 -2.16 1.61
CA LEU A 24 -17.12 -2.18 2.94
C LEU A 24 -16.09 -2.46 4.04
N CYS A 25 -15.27 -3.49 3.84
CA CYS A 25 -14.26 -3.92 4.79
C CYS A 25 -13.34 -4.99 4.19
N TYR A 26 -12.32 -5.38 4.95
CA TYR A 26 -11.66 -6.67 4.79
C TYR A 26 -12.45 -7.77 5.54
N LEU A 27 -12.91 -8.78 4.82
CA LEU A 27 -13.71 -9.87 5.36
C LEU A 27 -13.00 -10.56 6.54
N ASN A 28 -13.68 -10.65 7.69
CA ASN A 28 -13.15 -11.25 8.93
C ASN A 28 -11.84 -10.63 9.44
N ARG A 29 -11.53 -9.39 9.05
CA ARG A 29 -10.32 -8.66 9.47
C ARG A 29 -10.68 -7.25 9.98
N PRO A 30 -11.39 -7.12 11.11
CA PRO A 30 -11.83 -5.82 11.61
C PRO A 30 -10.68 -4.89 12.00
N GLY A 31 -9.58 -5.43 12.55
CA GLY A 31 -8.39 -4.65 12.89
C GLY A 31 -7.75 -3.99 11.67
N LEU A 32 -7.48 -4.78 10.62
CA LEU A 32 -6.95 -4.28 9.35
C LEU A 32 -7.93 -3.30 8.68
N THR A 33 -9.24 -3.56 8.79
CA THR A 33 -10.26 -2.63 8.28
C THR A 33 -10.17 -1.28 8.97
N ALA A 34 -10.12 -1.24 10.31
CA ALA A 34 -10.01 0.02 11.05
C ALA A 34 -8.69 0.75 10.77
N GLU A 35 -7.61 0.02 10.52
CA GLU A 35 -6.30 0.59 10.18
C GLU A 35 -6.28 1.23 8.79
N GLN A 36 -6.88 0.59 7.80
CA GLN A 36 -6.82 1.03 6.40
C GLN A 36 -7.99 1.93 5.98
N PHE A 37 -9.15 1.81 6.62
CA PHE A 37 -10.35 2.62 6.38
C PHE A 37 -10.59 3.56 7.56
N ILE A 38 -9.92 4.71 7.52
CA ILE A 38 -9.93 5.70 8.59
C ILE A 38 -11.06 6.73 8.41
N ASP A 39 -11.37 7.48 9.46
CA ASP A 39 -12.28 8.63 9.35
C ASP A 39 -11.64 9.75 8.52
N ASN A 40 -12.45 10.40 7.68
CA ASN A 40 -12.00 11.55 6.89
C ASN A 40 -11.78 12.76 7.81
N PRO A 41 -10.55 13.26 8.00
CA PRO A 41 -10.31 14.40 8.89
C PRO A 41 -10.82 15.73 8.32
N SER A 42 -11.06 15.81 7.01
CA SER A 42 -11.46 17.03 6.31
C SER A 42 -12.94 17.08 5.94
N GLY A 43 -13.75 16.12 6.39
CA GLY A 43 -15.17 16.07 6.06
C GLY A 43 -15.86 14.82 6.57
N GLU A 44 -16.96 14.44 5.92
CA GLU A 44 -17.71 13.25 6.28
C GLU A 44 -17.20 11.99 5.55
N GLY A 45 -17.49 10.83 6.13
CA GLY A 45 -17.19 9.53 5.54
C GLY A 45 -15.81 8.96 5.90
N LYS A 46 -15.41 7.93 5.16
CA LYS A 46 -14.15 7.21 5.34
C LYS A 46 -13.14 7.58 4.26
N LEU A 47 -11.86 7.39 4.57
CA LEU A 47 -10.77 7.36 3.60
C LEU A 47 -10.08 6.00 3.64
N TYR A 48 -9.73 5.48 2.47
CA TYR A 48 -8.89 4.29 2.32
C TYR A 48 -7.43 4.68 2.05
N LYS A 49 -6.53 4.16 2.88
CA LYS A 49 -5.07 4.30 2.75
C LYS A 49 -4.58 3.37 1.64
N SER A 50 -4.22 3.93 0.48
CA SER A 50 -3.81 3.13 -0.68
C SER A 50 -2.39 2.55 -0.58
N GLY A 51 -1.53 3.21 0.21
CA GLY A 51 -0.08 3.00 0.24
C GLY A 51 0.66 3.56 -0.98
N ASP A 52 -0.04 4.22 -1.90
CA ASP A 52 0.55 4.87 -3.06
C ASP A 52 1.04 6.27 -2.69
N LEU A 53 2.20 6.66 -3.20
CA LEU A 53 2.75 8.01 -3.12
C LEU A 53 2.47 8.76 -4.41
N GLY A 54 2.09 10.03 -4.30
CA GLY A 54 1.85 10.87 -5.46
C GLY A 54 1.92 12.36 -5.16
N ARG A 55 1.73 13.16 -6.21
CA ARG A 55 1.60 14.61 -6.11
C ARG A 55 0.68 15.15 -7.19
N TRP A 56 0.01 16.24 -6.87
CA TRP A 56 -0.76 17.00 -7.85
C TRP A 56 0.16 17.87 -8.70
N LEU A 57 0.05 17.75 -10.01
CA LEU A 57 0.69 18.60 -10.99
C LEU A 57 -0.13 19.88 -11.20
N SER A 58 0.50 20.94 -11.74
CA SER A 58 -0.16 22.23 -11.97
C SER A 58 -1.29 22.17 -13.00
N ASN A 59 -1.31 21.13 -13.85
CA ASN A 59 -2.38 20.86 -14.81
C ASN A 59 -3.58 20.09 -14.20
N GLY A 60 -3.53 19.77 -12.90
CA GLY A 60 -4.57 19.02 -12.20
C GLY A 60 -4.48 17.51 -12.32
N GLU A 61 -3.43 16.98 -12.95
CA GLU A 61 -3.18 15.53 -12.99
C GLU A 61 -2.47 15.06 -11.71
N LEU A 62 -2.73 13.81 -11.33
CA LEU A 62 -2.05 13.16 -10.22
C LEU A 62 -0.89 12.33 -10.76
N GLU A 63 0.35 12.71 -10.42
CA GLU A 63 1.54 11.93 -10.75
C GLU A 63 1.77 10.86 -9.68
N PHE A 64 1.95 9.61 -10.12
CA PHE A 64 2.28 8.48 -9.26
C PHE A 64 3.80 8.37 -9.08
N LEU A 65 4.24 8.33 -7.83
CA LEU A 65 5.67 8.33 -7.45
C LEU A 65 6.17 6.99 -6.92
N GLY A 66 5.28 6.02 -6.72
CA GLY A 66 5.62 4.70 -6.18
C GLY A 66 4.77 4.34 -4.98
N ARG A 67 5.29 3.44 -4.14
CA ARG A 67 4.61 2.95 -2.94
C ARG A 67 5.42 3.25 -1.69
N ASN A 68 4.73 3.39 -0.56
CA ASN A 68 5.33 3.56 0.76
C ASN A 68 5.64 2.22 1.46
N ASP A 69 5.23 1.09 0.86
CA ASP A 69 5.36 -0.25 1.39
C ASP A 69 6.07 -1.21 0.41
N SER A 70 6.17 -2.48 0.79
CA SER A 70 6.85 -3.53 0.02
C SER A 70 5.99 -4.16 -1.08
N GLN A 71 4.78 -3.68 -1.33
CA GLN A 71 3.92 -4.25 -2.35
C GLN A 71 4.44 -3.92 -3.75
N VAL A 72 4.33 -4.90 -4.66
CA VAL A 72 4.76 -4.73 -6.05
C VAL A 72 3.70 -5.16 -7.04
N LYS A 73 3.84 -4.69 -8.29
CA LYS A 73 3.07 -5.17 -9.43
C LYS A 73 3.97 -5.98 -10.36
N ILE A 74 3.70 -7.29 -10.47
CA ILE A 74 4.39 -8.20 -11.38
C ILE A 74 3.38 -8.66 -12.41
N ARG A 75 3.58 -8.27 -13.67
CA ARG A 75 2.79 -8.68 -14.85
C ARG A 75 1.28 -8.45 -14.67
N GLY A 76 0.92 -7.34 -14.02
CA GLY A 76 -0.47 -6.98 -13.71
C GLY A 76 -1.02 -7.54 -12.40
N PHE A 77 -0.29 -8.43 -11.71
CA PHE A 77 -0.68 -8.98 -10.43
C PHE A 77 -0.16 -8.12 -9.28
N ARG A 78 -1.04 -7.82 -8.32
CA ARG A 78 -0.69 -7.19 -7.04
C ARG A 78 -0.12 -8.28 -6.13
N VAL A 79 1.14 -8.14 -5.73
CA VAL A 79 1.87 -9.14 -4.95
C VAL A 79 2.34 -8.51 -3.64
N GLU A 80 2.00 -9.16 -2.53
CA GLU A 80 2.53 -8.85 -1.20
C GLU A 80 3.80 -9.69 -0.98
N LEU A 81 4.98 -9.06 -0.99
CA LEU A 81 6.25 -9.79 -0.87
C LEU A 81 6.35 -10.55 0.46
N GLY A 82 5.84 -9.96 1.55
CA GLY A 82 5.83 -10.58 2.88
C GLY A 82 4.98 -11.86 2.98
N GLU A 83 3.97 -12.03 2.12
CA GLU A 83 3.20 -13.28 2.04
C GLU A 83 4.09 -14.42 1.51
N ILE A 84 4.91 -14.15 0.49
CA ILE A 84 5.85 -15.11 -0.07
C ILE A 84 6.97 -15.42 0.94
N GLU A 85 7.50 -14.40 1.62
CA GLU A 85 8.50 -14.58 2.69
C GLU A 85 7.97 -15.50 3.80
N THR A 86 6.73 -15.27 4.24
CA THR A 86 6.06 -16.09 5.27
C THR A 86 5.89 -17.53 4.80
N ALA A 87 5.40 -17.75 3.57
CA ALA A 87 5.23 -19.08 3.02
C ALA A 87 6.57 -19.83 2.86
N LEU A 88 7.65 -19.12 2.49
CA LEU A 88 8.99 -19.70 2.39
C LEU A 88 9.58 -20.11 3.74
N LEU A 89 9.24 -19.40 4.83
CA LEU A 89 9.70 -19.74 6.19
C LEU A 89 9.09 -21.03 6.73
N GLU A 90 7.98 -21.50 6.17
CA GLU A 90 7.37 -22.77 6.58
C GLU A 90 8.16 -24.00 6.09
N PHE A 91 9.14 -23.82 5.19
CA PHE A 91 9.97 -24.91 4.70
C PHE A 91 10.99 -25.39 5.75
N PRO A 92 11.13 -26.72 5.98
CA PRO A 92 12.10 -27.25 6.91
C PRO A 92 13.53 -26.83 6.56
N GLY A 93 14.21 -26.20 7.52
CA GLY A 93 15.58 -25.71 7.36
C GLY A 93 15.69 -24.25 6.93
N ALA A 94 14.59 -23.57 6.58
CA ALA A 94 14.57 -22.13 6.41
C ALA A 94 14.62 -21.45 7.80
N LEU A 95 15.62 -20.60 7.99
CA LEU A 95 15.83 -19.76 9.17
C LEU A 95 15.44 -18.31 8.89
N GLN A 96 15.74 -17.82 7.68
CA GLN A 96 15.43 -16.46 7.25
C GLN A 96 15.04 -16.42 5.77
N THR A 97 14.10 -15.56 5.43
CA THR A 97 13.67 -15.34 4.05
C THR A 97 13.63 -13.85 3.73
N HIS A 98 13.97 -13.51 2.49
CA HIS A 98 13.73 -12.19 1.94
C HIS A 98 13.33 -12.29 0.47
N VAL A 99 12.29 -11.57 0.07
CA VAL A 99 11.82 -11.54 -1.31
C VAL A 99 11.88 -10.10 -1.83
N THR A 100 12.45 -9.95 -3.02
CA THR A 100 12.54 -8.66 -3.71
C THR A 100 12.09 -8.78 -5.16
N ALA A 101 11.71 -7.66 -5.76
CA ALA A 101 11.33 -7.60 -7.17
C ALA A 101 12.41 -6.87 -7.97
N ARG A 102 12.83 -7.45 -9.11
CA ARG A 102 13.67 -6.79 -10.10
C ARG A 102 12.96 -6.79 -11.45
N GLY A 103 12.49 -5.62 -11.87
CA GLY A 103 11.66 -5.49 -13.06
C GLY A 103 10.35 -6.27 -12.91
N GLN A 104 10.19 -7.34 -13.69
CA GLN A 104 8.97 -8.17 -13.73
C GLN A 104 9.23 -9.60 -13.22
N GLN A 105 10.22 -9.75 -12.34
CA GLN A 105 10.64 -11.01 -11.73
C GLN A 105 10.79 -10.85 -10.22
N LEU A 106 10.44 -11.91 -9.49
CA LEU A 106 10.63 -12.03 -8.05
C LEU A 106 11.86 -12.88 -7.77
N HIS A 107 12.66 -12.44 -6.80
CA HIS A 107 13.87 -13.10 -6.36
C HIS A 107 13.73 -13.39 -4.85
N ALA A 108 13.91 -14.64 -4.46
CA ALA A 108 13.85 -15.07 -3.07
C ALA A 108 15.23 -15.51 -2.58
N TYR A 109 15.61 -15.04 -1.40
CA TYR A 109 16.82 -15.42 -0.68
C TYR A 109 16.40 -16.18 0.58
N VAL A 110 16.97 -17.35 0.79
CA VAL A 110 16.63 -18.23 1.92
C VAL A 110 17.94 -18.68 2.58
N VAL A 111 18.00 -18.58 3.90
CA VAL A 111 19.11 -19.05 4.75
C VAL A 111 18.55 -20.03 5.74
#